data_AF-A0A1S3ZRT7-F1
#
_entry.id   AF-A0A1S3ZRT7-F1
#
_cell.length_a   1.000
_cell.length_b   1.000
_cell.length_c   1.000
_cell.angle_alpha   90.00
_cell.angle_beta   90.00
_cell.angle_gamma   90.00
#
_symmetry.space_group_name_H-M   'P 1'
#
loop_
_entity.id
_entity.type
_entity.pdbx_description
1 polymer ?
#
loop_
_entity_poly.entity_id
_entity_poly.type
_entity_poly.pdbx_seq_one_letter_code
_entity_poly.pdbx_strand_id
1 'polypeptide(L)'
;MANGISRCLREWGINKIFTVTVDNASSNDVTVKELSKQLTKMGTNLMNGNHLHVRCMAHIMNLVVQDGLKESSVSIERVRHAVRYVRQSPARLKRFQECFDDEQLNCKKTLCLDIRTRWNFTYLMFRRAVEFESEFSHYASSEIVLRHYLEHSYIEVGIPTGELLSSDWENVKRITKFLEIFCLLTLKISGSRYVTSNIHFLEICAVAVYLKQLIANKDTVLSEIVKKMKKKFNKYWGDPGKMNKIIFISCILDPRYKLETVGYALVMIFDEDPGATILAEVKKYMTSLFSEYVKSSSKGVVLASSSDYSSLDTSTFGLSDSQVSTQNTGLLESLMQDIKKYKSGSGGVDTKIKLDKYFGEETEDDTKEFDVLLWWKLNSARFPVLAEMARDVLPVPVSSVASECAFSTGECLLDSFRSSLTPKLVQALVCLQDWL
;
A
#
# COMPACT_ATOMS: atom_id res chain seq x y z
N MET A 1 -14.03 11.50 15.42
CA MET A 1 -13.15 10.35 15.10
C MET A 1 -11.85 10.39 15.91
N ALA A 2 -11.04 11.46 15.84
CA ALA A 2 -9.74 11.55 16.54
C ALA A 2 -9.78 11.15 18.03
N ASN A 3 -10.71 11.71 18.81
CA ASN A 3 -10.86 11.35 20.23
C ASN A 3 -11.17 9.88 20.48
N GLY A 4 -11.88 9.22 19.54
CA GLY A 4 -12.15 7.79 19.60
C GLY A 4 -10.88 6.97 19.38
N ILE A 5 -10.08 7.34 18.37
CA ILE A 5 -8.78 6.71 18.07
C ILE A 5 -7.84 6.87 19.28
N SER A 6 -7.68 8.09 19.80
CA SER A 6 -6.79 8.34 20.95
C SER A 6 -7.24 7.62 22.22
N ARG A 7 -8.55 7.43 22.42
CA ARG A 7 -9.05 6.62 23.54
C ARG A 7 -8.66 5.15 23.35
N CYS A 8 -8.92 4.59 22.18
CA CYS A 8 -8.54 3.22 21.85
C CYS A 8 -7.03 2.99 22.06
N LEU A 9 -6.19 3.86 21.52
CA LEU A 9 -4.72 3.75 21.67
C LEU A 9 -4.29 3.75 23.15
N ARG A 10 -4.89 4.60 23.99
CA ARG A 10 -4.63 4.61 25.43
C ARG A 10 -5.09 3.35 26.13
N GLU A 11 -6.26 2.82 25.77
CA GLU A 11 -6.78 1.55 26.31
C GLU A 11 -5.83 0.38 26.02
N TRP A 12 -5.16 0.40 24.86
CA TRP A 12 -4.14 -0.58 24.47
C TRP A 12 -2.72 -0.25 24.94
N GLY A 13 -2.51 0.85 25.68
CA GLY A 13 -1.17 1.27 26.13
C GLY A 13 -0.25 1.78 25.01
N ILE A 14 -0.79 2.07 23.81
CA ILE A 14 -0.05 2.56 22.66
C ILE A 14 0.08 4.08 22.76
N ASN A 15 1.32 4.57 22.91
CA ASN A 15 1.62 5.99 23.07
C ASN A 15 2.52 6.57 21.96
N LYS A 16 3.12 5.72 21.12
CA LYS A 16 3.93 6.11 19.96
C LYS A 16 3.26 5.63 18.69
N ILE A 17 3.07 6.54 17.74
CA ILE A 17 2.51 6.26 16.43
C ILE A 17 3.47 6.81 15.39
N PHE A 18 3.87 5.96 14.44
CA PHE A 18 4.71 6.36 13.32
C PHE A 18 3.85 6.96 12.20
N THR A 19 2.87 6.21 11.71
CA THR A 19 1.95 6.63 10.64
C THR A 19 0.51 6.19 10.91
N VAL A 20 -0.42 6.83 10.24
CA VAL A 20 -1.84 6.49 10.14
C VAL A 20 -2.21 6.45 8.66
N THR A 21 -2.51 5.26 8.15
CA THR A 21 -3.01 5.07 6.79
C THR A 21 -4.53 5.02 6.78
N VAL A 22 -5.16 5.93 6.05
CA VAL A 22 -6.62 6.04 5.95
C VAL A 22 -7.05 6.33 4.51
N ASP A 23 -8.34 6.15 4.22
CA ASP A 23 -8.89 6.54 2.93
C ASP A 23 -8.81 8.06 2.68
N ASN A 24 -9.17 8.49 1.49
CA ASN A 24 -8.97 9.88 1.06
C ASN A 24 -10.16 10.80 1.34
N ALA A 25 -11.04 10.44 2.28
CA ALA A 25 -12.09 11.34 2.73
C ALA A 25 -11.48 12.59 3.40
N SER A 26 -12.02 13.78 3.11
CA SER A 26 -11.53 15.04 3.67
C SER A 26 -11.66 15.12 5.20
N SER A 27 -12.62 14.40 5.79
CA SER A 27 -12.76 14.27 7.24
C SER A 27 -11.54 13.62 7.91
N ASN A 28 -10.78 12.81 7.18
CA ASN A 28 -9.56 12.19 7.69
C ASN A 28 -8.43 13.20 7.83
N ASP A 29 -8.34 14.20 6.94
CA ASP A 29 -7.33 15.28 7.06
C ASP A 29 -7.49 16.01 8.41
N VAL A 30 -8.73 16.33 8.79
CA VAL A 30 -9.05 16.96 10.08
C VAL A 30 -8.74 16.01 11.24
N THR A 31 -9.09 14.74 11.10
CA THR A 31 -8.90 13.71 12.13
C THR A 31 -7.42 13.50 12.44
N VAL A 32 -6.58 13.29 11.42
CA VAL A 32 -5.15 13.06 11.59
C VAL A 32 -4.44 14.32 12.08
N LYS A 33 -4.87 15.52 11.64
CA LYS A 33 -4.36 16.79 12.17
C LYS A 33 -4.64 16.93 13.67
N GLU A 34 -5.83 16.56 14.12
CA GLU A 34 -6.16 16.60 15.55
C GLU A 34 -5.41 15.53 16.35
N LEU A 35 -5.23 14.33 15.80
CA LEU A 35 -4.40 13.29 16.40
C LEU A 35 -2.94 13.75 16.56
N SER A 36 -2.37 14.39 15.53
CA SER A 36 -1.02 14.97 15.58
C SER A 36 -0.86 15.95 16.73
N LYS A 37 -1.83 16.86 16.95
CA LYS A 37 -1.80 17.77 18.10
C LYS A 37 -1.79 17.04 19.44
N GLN A 38 -2.55 15.95 19.55
CA GLN A 38 -2.61 15.16 20.79
C GLN A 38 -1.28 14.44 21.05
N LEU A 39 -0.66 13.85 20.01
CA LEU A 39 0.67 13.27 20.10
C LEU A 39 1.74 14.31 20.48
N THR A 40 1.62 15.55 19.95
CA THR A 40 2.54 16.65 20.33
C THR A 40 2.42 16.98 21.80
N LYS A 41 1.18 17.06 22.33
CA LYS A 41 0.95 17.28 23.77
C LYS A 41 1.52 16.16 24.63
N MET A 42 1.55 14.93 24.11
CA MET A 42 2.13 13.77 24.78
C MET A 42 3.66 13.66 24.63
N GLY A 43 4.28 14.51 23.80
CA GLY A 43 5.71 14.46 23.52
C GLY A 43 6.16 13.26 22.67
N THR A 44 5.23 12.58 21.99
CA THR A 44 5.51 11.36 21.20
C THR A 44 5.36 11.55 19.69
N ASN A 45 5.12 12.79 19.24
CA ASN A 45 4.94 13.12 17.82
C ASN A 45 6.28 13.26 17.07
N LEU A 46 6.78 12.14 16.57
CA LEU A 46 8.03 12.09 15.81
C LEU A 46 7.98 13.02 14.59
N MET A 47 9.05 13.81 14.37
CA MET A 47 9.15 14.76 13.25
C MET A 47 7.93 15.70 13.14
N ASN A 48 7.33 16.10 14.27
CA ASN A 48 6.11 16.93 14.34
C ASN A 48 4.90 16.35 13.60
N GLY A 49 4.90 15.04 13.34
CA GLY A 49 3.82 14.35 12.64
C GLY A 49 3.80 14.65 11.14
N ASN A 50 4.88 15.18 10.57
CA ASN A 50 4.98 15.52 9.14
C ASN A 50 4.74 14.32 8.22
N HIS A 51 5.01 13.10 8.71
CA HIS A 51 4.71 11.86 7.99
C HIS A 51 3.52 11.08 8.55
N LEU A 52 2.81 11.62 9.55
CA LEU A 52 1.77 10.88 10.27
C LEU A 52 0.63 10.46 9.33
N HIS A 53 0.25 11.29 8.36
CA HIS A 53 -0.84 10.96 7.43
C HIS A 53 -0.30 10.27 6.16
N VAL A 54 -0.61 8.99 5.99
CA VAL A 54 -0.39 8.26 4.74
C VAL A 54 -1.75 8.05 4.05
N ARG A 55 -1.84 8.45 2.79
CA ARG A 55 -3.07 8.25 2.01
C ARG A 55 -3.11 6.82 1.46
N CYS A 56 -4.25 6.16 1.58
CA CYS A 56 -4.45 4.81 1.04
C CYS A 56 -4.35 4.80 -0.50
N MET A 57 -3.32 4.14 -1.04
CA MET A 57 -3.06 4.01 -2.46
C MET A 57 -4.17 3.25 -3.19
N ALA A 58 -4.65 2.13 -2.62
CA ALA A 58 -5.74 1.35 -3.20
C ALA A 58 -7.02 2.20 -3.34
N HIS A 59 -7.31 3.06 -2.37
CA HIS A 59 -8.43 3.98 -2.47
C HIS A 59 -8.20 5.07 -3.52
N ILE A 60 -6.97 5.60 -3.66
CA ILE A 60 -6.67 6.55 -4.75
C ILE A 60 -6.81 5.87 -6.11
N MET A 61 -6.28 4.65 -6.29
CA MET A 61 -6.47 3.86 -7.51
C MET A 61 -7.95 3.67 -7.82
N ASN A 62 -8.75 3.34 -6.82
CA ASN A 62 -10.20 3.25 -6.97
C ASN A 62 -10.81 4.57 -7.46
N LEU A 63 -10.42 5.71 -6.87
CA LEU A 63 -10.90 7.02 -7.31
C LEU A 63 -10.44 7.37 -8.73
N VAL A 64 -9.21 7.01 -9.11
CA VAL A 64 -8.64 7.24 -10.44
C VAL A 64 -9.41 6.46 -11.49
N VAL A 65 -9.55 5.15 -11.33
CA VAL A 65 -10.24 4.29 -12.29
C VAL A 65 -11.72 4.65 -12.39
N GLN A 66 -12.40 4.90 -11.27
CA GLN A 66 -13.81 5.33 -11.30
C GLN A 66 -14.01 6.63 -12.05
N ASP A 67 -13.10 7.61 -11.91
CA ASP A 67 -13.23 8.89 -12.65
C ASP A 67 -13.12 8.69 -14.16
N GLY A 68 -12.31 7.71 -14.61
CA GLY A 68 -12.24 7.30 -16.01
C GLY A 68 -13.52 6.61 -16.48
N LEU A 69 -14.02 5.64 -15.71
CA LEU A 69 -15.21 4.84 -16.05
C LEU A 69 -16.53 5.63 -16.05
N LYS A 70 -16.54 6.88 -15.56
CA LYS A 70 -17.68 7.80 -15.71
C LYS A 70 -17.93 8.17 -17.17
N GLU A 71 -16.89 8.21 -18.00
CA GLU A 71 -17.02 8.31 -19.45
C GLU A 71 -17.46 6.93 -19.98
N SER A 72 -18.71 6.56 -19.69
CA SER A 72 -19.22 5.24 -20.05
C SER A 72 -19.58 5.21 -21.52
N SER A 73 -18.96 4.31 -22.28
CA SER A 73 -19.44 4.01 -23.62
C SER A 73 -20.82 3.34 -23.55
N VAL A 74 -21.64 3.54 -24.58
CA VAL A 74 -22.93 2.83 -24.73
C VAL A 74 -22.73 1.31 -24.64
N SER A 75 -21.60 0.81 -25.16
CA SER A 75 -21.20 -0.60 -25.09
C SER A 75 -21.11 -1.15 -23.67
N ILE A 76 -20.49 -0.39 -22.75
CA ILE A 76 -20.36 -0.78 -21.34
C ILE A 76 -21.74 -0.99 -20.73
N GLU A 77 -22.66 -0.07 -20.98
CA GLU A 77 -23.99 -0.09 -20.35
C GLU A 77 -24.87 -1.19 -20.93
N ARG A 78 -24.75 -1.47 -22.24
CA ARG A 78 -25.42 -2.63 -22.87
C ARG A 78 -24.99 -3.95 -22.26
N VAL A 79 -23.70 -4.21 -22.16
CA VAL A 79 -23.18 -5.45 -21.54
C VAL A 79 -23.58 -5.53 -20.07
N ARG A 80 -23.50 -4.41 -19.32
CA ARG A 80 -23.95 -4.34 -17.93
C ARG A 80 -25.43 -4.69 -17.78
N HIS A 81 -26.30 -4.17 -18.65
CA HIS A 81 -27.72 -4.47 -18.63
C HIS A 81 -28.04 -5.91 -19.02
N ALA A 82 -27.31 -6.49 -19.98
CA ALA A 82 -27.44 -7.90 -20.33
C ALA A 82 -27.08 -8.81 -19.14
N VAL A 83 -25.94 -8.55 -18.48
CA VAL A 83 -25.53 -9.29 -17.26
C VAL A 83 -26.56 -9.12 -16.15
N ARG A 84 -27.05 -7.89 -15.93
CA ARG A 84 -28.07 -7.60 -14.92
C ARG A 84 -29.36 -8.37 -15.18
N TYR A 85 -29.82 -8.43 -16.43
CA TYR A 85 -31.02 -9.17 -16.82
C TYR A 85 -30.91 -10.65 -16.44
N VAL A 86 -29.81 -11.29 -16.86
CA VAL A 86 -29.55 -12.72 -16.59
C VAL A 86 -29.48 -12.99 -15.09
N ARG A 87 -28.82 -12.10 -14.33
CA ARG A 87 -28.65 -12.24 -12.87
C ARG A 87 -29.85 -11.78 -12.04
N GLN A 88 -30.89 -11.22 -12.66
CA GLN A 88 -32.04 -10.67 -11.93
C GLN A 88 -32.90 -11.76 -11.28
N SER A 89 -32.91 -12.99 -11.80
CA SER A 89 -33.61 -14.12 -11.17
C SER A 89 -32.93 -15.47 -11.45
N PRO A 90 -33.07 -16.47 -10.56
CA PRO A 90 -32.56 -17.82 -10.79
C PRO A 90 -33.11 -18.45 -12.07
N ALA A 91 -34.37 -18.16 -12.42
CA ALA A 91 -34.99 -18.68 -13.64
C ALA A 91 -34.33 -18.14 -14.92
N ARG A 92 -33.99 -16.84 -14.95
CA ARG A 92 -33.28 -16.24 -16.10
C ARG A 92 -31.85 -16.76 -16.20
N LEU A 93 -31.17 -16.93 -15.08
CA LEU A 93 -29.85 -17.55 -15.06
C LEU A 93 -29.90 -18.98 -15.59
N LYS A 94 -30.90 -19.77 -15.18
CA LYS A 94 -31.09 -21.14 -15.67
C LYS A 94 -31.32 -21.17 -17.19
N ARG A 95 -32.19 -20.29 -17.71
CA ARG A 95 -32.40 -20.16 -19.16
C ARG A 95 -31.15 -19.74 -19.92
N PHE A 96 -30.34 -18.85 -19.35
CA PHE A 96 -29.06 -18.49 -19.94
C PHE A 96 -28.09 -19.68 -19.98
N GLN A 97 -28.09 -20.51 -18.92
CA GLN A 97 -27.28 -21.73 -18.85
C GLN A 97 -27.76 -22.84 -19.81
N GLU A 98 -28.98 -22.77 -20.36
CA GLU A 98 -29.41 -23.68 -21.43
C GLU A 98 -28.66 -23.43 -22.74
N CYS A 99 -27.95 -22.30 -22.88
CA CYS A 99 -27.06 -22.01 -24.01
C CYS A 99 -25.65 -22.58 -23.84
N PHE A 100 -25.34 -23.25 -22.72
CA PHE A 100 -23.98 -23.69 -22.39
C PHE A 100 -23.75 -25.11 -22.90
N ASP A 101 -22.55 -25.37 -23.40
CA ASP A 101 -22.11 -26.74 -23.70
C ASP A 101 -21.75 -27.50 -22.41
N ASP A 102 -21.64 -28.84 -22.49
CA ASP A 102 -21.37 -29.71 -21.33
C ASP A 102 -20.10 -29.32 -20.56
N GLU A 103 -19.06 -28.85 -21.26
CA GLU A 103 -17.81 -28.38 -20.63
C GLU A 103 -18.04 -27.10 -19.79
N GLN A 104 -18.90 -26.21 -20.25
CA GLN A 104 -19.21 -24.95 -19.58
C GLN A 104 -20.16 -25.15 -18.40
N LEU A 105 -21.11 -26.10 -18.50
CA LEU A 105 -21.97 -26.50 -17.39
C LEU A 105 -21.17 -27.10 -16.22
N ASN A 106 -20.11 -27.83 -16.54
CA ASN A 106 -19.18 -28.38 -15.54
C ASN A 106 -18.25 -27.32 -14.93
N CYS A 107 -18.09 -26.19 -15.60
CA CYS A 107 -17.31 -25.05 -15.12
C CYS A 107 -18.10 -24.30 -14.04
N LYS A 108 -17.66 -24.35 -12.77
CA LYS A 108 -18.30 -23.65 -11.63
C LYS A 108 -18.26 -22.10 -11.71
N LYS A 109 -17.98 -21.53 -12.88
CA LYS A 109 -17.91 -20.09 -13.10
C LYS A 109 -19.32 -19.53 -13.25
N THR A 110 -19.59 -18.40 -12.60
CA THR A 110 -20.87 -17.69 -12.70
C THR A 110 -20.66 -16.23 -13.01
N LEU A 111 -21.63 -15.61 -13.69
CA LEU A 111 -21.67 -14.16 -13.88
C LEU A 111 -21.70 -13.43 -12.53
N CYS A 112 -20.94 -12.34 -12.41
CA CYS A 112 -20.95 -11.44 -11.27
C CYS A 112 -21.58 -10.09 -11.63
N LEU A 113 -22.29 -9.49 -10.67
CA LEU A 113 -22.92 -8.18 -10.86
C LEU A 113 -21.88 -7.07 -10.66
N ASP A 114 -22.08 -5.97 -11.40
CA ASP A 114 -21.30 -4.75 -11.21
C ASP A 114 -21.73 -4.00 -9.93
N ILE A 115 -20.75 -3.42 -9.24
CA ILE A 115 -20.94 -2.49 -8.14
C ILE A 115 -20.29 -1.16 -8.56
N ARG A 116 -21.09 -0.21 -9.04
CA ARG A 116 -20.60 1.07 -9.61
C ARG A 116 -19.67 1.86 -8.68
N THR A 117 -19.82 1.69 -7.37
CA THR A 117 -18.98 2.36 -6.35
C THR A 117 -17.66 1.63 -6.05
N ARG A 118 -17.39 0.48 -6.70
CA ARG A 118 -16.18 -0.34 -6.55
C ARG A 118 -15.74 -0.89 -7.91
N TRP A 119 -14.84 -0.19 -8.59
CA TRP A 119 -14.43 -0.53 -9.96
C TRP A 119 -13.88 -1.96 -10.13
N ASN A 120 -13.32 -2.56 -9.07
CA ASN A 120 -12.90 -3.96 -9.05
C ASN A 120 -14.03 -4.91 -9.48
N PHE A 121 -15.26 -4.65 -9.02
CA PHE A 121 -16.43 -5.44 -9.41
C PHE A 121 -16.85 -5.18 -10.85
N THR A 122 -16.64 -3.96 -11.34
CA THR A 122 -16.82 -3.63 -12.76
C THR A 122 -15.86 -4.43 -13.63
N TYR A 123 -14.57 -4.48 -13.28
CA TYR A 123 -13.57 -5.30 -13.98
C TYR A 123 -13.93 -6.79 -13.93
N LEU A 124 -14.27 -7.33 -12.75
CA LEU A 124 -14.67 -8.73 -12.62
C LEU A 124 -15.91 -9.05 -13.47
N MET A 125 -16.90 -8.16 -13.47
CA MET A 125 -18.11 -8.30 -14.29
C MET A 125 -17.76 -8.36 -15.77
N PHE A 126 -16.94 -7.44 -16.27
CA PHE A 126 -16.54 -7.46 -17.68
C PHE A 126 -15.71 -8.69 -18.03
N ARG A 127 -14.75 -9.07 -17.19
CA ARG A 127 -13.94 -10.27 -17.42
C ARG A 127 -14.82 -11.52 -17.56
N ARG A 128 -15.82 -11.67 -16.68
CA ARG A 128 -16.79 -12.76 -16.77
C ARG A 128 -17.72 -12.63 -17.97
N ALA A 129 -18.21 -11.42 -18.28
CA ALA A 129 -19.08 -11.22 -19.44
C ALA A 129 -18.37 -11.58 -20.76
N VAL A 130 -17.10 -11.21 -20.89
CA VAL A 130 -16.25 -11.56 -22.05
C VAL A 130 -16.02 -13.07 -22.14
N GLU A 131 -15.83 -13.76 -21.01
CA GLU A 131 -15.75 -15.23 -20.99
C GLU A 131 -17.05 -15.89 -21.50
N PHE A 132 -18.20 -15.20 -21.41
CA PHE A 132 -19.52 -15.71 -21.81
C PHE A 132 -20.12 -15.04 -23.07
N GLU A 133 -19.28 -14.41 -23.90
CA GLU A 133 -19.73 -13.62 -25.06
C GLU A 133 -20.51 -14.44 -26.08
N SER A 134 -20.07 -15.67 -26.37
CA SER A 134 -20.75 -16.59 -27.30
C SER A 134 -22.16 -16.92 -26.80
N GLU A 135 -22.30 -17.17 -25.50
CA GLU A 135 -23.56 -17.55 -24.87
C GLU A 135 -24.51 -16.36 -24.82
N PHE A 136 -24.01 -15.15 -24.53
CA PHE A 136 -24.83 -13.94 -24.63
C PHE A 136 -25.29 -13.67 -26.06
N SER A 137 -24.43 -13.93 -27.06
CA SER A 137 -24.79 -13.74 -28.47
C SER A 137 -25.86 -14.73 -28.91
N HIS A 138 -25.73 -16.01 -28.53
CA HIS A 138 -26.74 -17.05 -28.78
C HIS A 138 -28.05 -16.80 -28.02
N TYR A 139 -27.96 -16.37 -26.76
CA TYR A 139 -29.12 -16.06 -25.94
C TYR A 139 -29.87 -14.84 -26.49
N ALA A 140 -29.17 -13.80 -26.95
CA ALA A 140 -29.78 -12.62 -27.56
C ALA A 140 -30.47 -12.92 -28.91
N SER A 141 -29.92 -13.86 -29.71
CA SER A 141 -30.54 -14.27 -30.97
C SER A 141 -31.77 -15.17 -30.75
N SER A 142 -31.72 -16.04 -29.74
CA SER A 142 -32.76 -17.03 -29.46
C SER A 142 -33.92 -16.47 -28.63
N GLU A 143 -33.65 -15.57 -27.68
CA GLU A 143 -34.64 -15.06 -26.72
C GLU A 143 -35.06 -13.63 -27.02
N ILE A 144 -36.28 -13.46 -27.53
CA ILE A 144 -36.90 -12.13 -27.77
C ILE A 144 -36.95 -11.29 -26.49
N VAL A 145 -37.08 -11.93 -25.32
CA VAL A 145 -37.28 -11.24 -24.04
C VAL A 145 -36.05 -10.44 -23.61
N LEU A 146 -34.83 -10.93 -23.88
CA LEU A 146 -33.61 -10.14 -23.59
C LEU A 146 -33.55 -8.90 -24.48
N ARG A 147 -33.81 -9.05 -25.79
CA ARG A 147 -33.82 -7.92 -26.74
C ARG A 147 -34.85 -6.88 -26.33
N HIS A 148 -36.08 -7.33 -26.05
CA HIS A 148 -37.14 -6.45 -25.56
C HIS A 148 -36.76 -5.74 -24.26
N TYR A 149 -36.15 -6.44 -23.30
CA TYR A 149 -35.67 -5.82 -22.06
C TYR A 149 -34.63 -4.72 -22.33
N LEU A 150 -33.66 -4.96 -23.22
CA LEU A 150 -32.63 -3.98 -23.54
C LEU A 150 -33.20 -2.77 -24.30
N GLU A 151 -34.13 -2.97 -25.22
CA GLU A 151 -34.82 -1.88 -25.94
C GLU A 151 -35.60 -0.95 -24.99
N HIS A 152 -36.17 -1.51 -23.92
CA HIS A 152 -36.99 -0.77 -22.94
C HIS A 152 -36.21 -0.40 -21.67
N SER A 153 -34.91 -0.73 -21.61
CA SER A 153 -34.00 -0.28 -20.55
C SER A 153 -33.30 1.00 -20.99
N TYR A 154 -33.02 1.90 -20.05
CA TYR A 154 -32.40 3.19 -20.34
C TYR A 154 -31.02 3.30 -19.69
N ILE A 155 -30.03 3.72 -20.48
CA ILE A 155 -28.67 4.01 -20.02
C ILE A 155 -28.68 5.29 -19.18
N GLU A 156 -29.27 6.33 -19.75
CA GLU A 156 -29.54 7.63 -19.14
C GLU A 156 -30.96 8.08 -19.55
N VAL A 157 -31.46 9.13 -18.91
CA VAL A 157 -32.79 9.69 -19.21
C VAL A 157 -32.87 10.00 -20.71
N GLY A 158 -33.72 9.26 -21.44
CA GLY A 158 -33.93 9.43 -22.87
C GLY A 158 -33.00 8.66 -23.81
N ILE A 159 -32.04 7.89 -23.29
CA ILE A 159 -31.13 7.06 -24.11
C ILE A 159 -31.44 5.58 -23.89
N PRO A 160 -32.15 4.91 -24.81
CA PRO A 160 -32.41 3.47 -24.71
C PRO A 160 -31.11 2.69 -24.81
N THR A 161 -31.05 1.54 -24.13
CA THR A 161 -29.88 0.66 -24.13
C THR A 161 -29.68 0.06 -25.51
N GLY A 162 -30.78 -0.40 -26.13
CA GLY A 162 -30.78 -0.92 -27.48
C GLY A 162 -30.10 -2.28 -27.60
N GLU A 163 -29.88 -2.72 -28.84
CA GLU A 163 -29.35 -4.05 -29.15
C GLU A 163 -27.88 -4.22 -28.76
N LEU A 164 -27.53 -5.44 -28.36
CA LEU A 164 -26.16 -5.86 -28.06
C LEU A 164 -25.41 -6.16 -29.36
N LEU A 165 -24.40 -5.37 -29.69
CA LEU A 165 -23.66 -5.48 -30.96
C LEU A 165 -22.31 -6.17 -30.77
N SER A 166 -21.77 -6.76 -31.85
CA SER A 166 -20.40 -7.32 -31.84
C SER A 166 -19.34 -6.26 -31.47
N SER A 167 -19.54 -5.01 -31.89
CA SER A 167 -18.68 -3.88 -31.53
C SER A 167 -18.69 -3.58 -30.03
N ASP A 168 -19.78 -3.91 -29.32
CA ASP A 168 -19.87 -3.71 -27.87
C ASP A 168 -18.92 -4.65 -27.15
N TRP A 169 -18.83 -5.90 -27.60
CA TRP A 169 -17.91 -6.90 -27.07
C TRP A 169 -16.45 -6.56 -27.35
N GLU A 170 -16.12 -6.10 -28.56
CA GLU A 170 -14.77 -5.62 -28.88
C GLU A 170 -14.34 -4.47 -27.96
N ASN A 171 -15.28 -3.56 -27.65
CA ASN A 171 -15.03 -2.46 -26.73
C ASN A 171 -14.84 -2.95 -25.29
N VAL A 172 -15.71 -3.84 -24.79
CA VAL A 172 -15.60 -4.39 -23.44
C VAL A 172 -14.34 -5.25 -23.28
N LYS A 173 -13.94 -6.05 -24.27
CA LYS A 173 -12.66 -6.80 -24.28
C LYS A 173 -11.47 -5.84 -24.11
N ARG A 174 -11.46 -4.76 -24.87
CA ARG A 174 -10.41 -3.73 -24.81
C ARG A 174 -10.34 -3.04 -23.44
N ILE A 175 -11.48 -2.62 -22.90
CA ILE A 175 -11.56 -2.00 -21.58
C ILE A 175 -11.17 -2.99 -20.47
N THR A 176 -11.55 -4.26 -20.60
CA THR A 176 -11.17 -5.33 -19.65
C THR A 176 -9.65 -5.48 -19.58
N LYS A 177 -8.99 -5.57 -20.75
CA LYS A 177 -7.52 -5.66 -20.82
C LYS A 177 -6.83 -4.43 -20.24
N PHE A 178 -7.41 -3.25 -20.47
CA PHE A 178 -6.93 -2.00 -19.88
C PHE A 178 -7.06 -2.00 -18.34
N LEU A 179 -8.21 -2.42 -17.81
CA LEU A 179 -8.49 -2.45 -16.37
C LEU A 179 -7.69 -3.52 -15.61
N GLU A 180 -7.27 -4.58 -16.29
CA GLU A 180 -6.52 -5.70 -15.69
C GLU A 180 -5.25 -5.25 -14.96
N ILE A 181 -4.51 -4.28 -15.53
CA ILE A 181 -3.27 -3.76 -14.92
C ILE A 181 -3.55 -3.10 -13.56
N PHE A 182 -4.64 -2.33 -13.46
CA PHE A 182 -5.05 -1.75 -12.17
C PHE A 182 -5.50 -2.83 -11.18
N CYS A 183 -6.01 -3.96 -11.67
CA CYS A 183 -6.50 -5.05 -10.82
C CYS A 183 -5.32 -5.78 -10.19
N LEU A 184 -4.34 -6.13 -11.03
CA LEU A 184 -3.08 -6.72 -10.58
C LEU A 184 -2.34 -5.79 -9.63
N LEU A 185 -2.29 -4.49 -9.93
CA LEU A 185 -1.71 -3.49 -9.03
C LEU A 185 -2.44 -3.44 -7.68
N THR A 186 -3.78 -3.40 -7.69
CA THR A 186 -4.57 -3.32 -6.45
C THR A 186 -4.38 -4.56 -5.59
N LEU A 187 -4.30 -5.75 -6.19
CA LEU A 187 -3.92 -6.98 -5.50
C LEU A 187 -2.52 -6.86 -4.89
N LYS A 188 -1.54 -6.38 -5.67
CA LYS A 188 -0.15 -6.23 -5.23
C LYS A 188 0.01 -5.24 -4.06
N ILE A 189 -0.69 -4.12 -4.05
CA ILE A 189 -0.54 -3.09 -3.01
C ILE A 189 -1.44 -3.31 -1.79
N SER A 190 -2.42 -4.22 -1.89
CA SER A 190 -3.34 -4.58 -0.80
C SER A 190 -2.92 -5.87 -0.08
N GLY A 191 -1.73 -6.40 -0.37
CA GLY A 191 -1.17 -7.55 0.33
C GLY A 191 -0.86 -7.24 1.79
N SER A 192 -1.21 -8.18 2.68
CA SER A 192 -0.99 -8.09 4.13
C SER A 192 0.20 -8.93 4.62
N ARG A 193 0.71 -9.84 3.77
CA ARG A 193 1.75 -10.83 4.12
C ARG A 193 3.17 -10.45 3.68
N TYR A 194 3.33 -9.27 3.09
CA TYR A 194 4.62 -8.75 2.63
C TYR A 194 4.64 -7.23 2.69
N VAL A 195 5.83 -6.66 2.62
CA VAL A 195 6.05 -5.20 2.63
C VAL A 195 5.53 -4.60 1.34
N THR A 196 4.68 -3.57 1.46
CA THR A 196 4.13 -2.83 0.31
C THR A 196 4.66 -1.40 0.18
N SER A 197 5.20 -0.83 1.27
CA SER A 197 5.72 0.55 1.26
C SER A 197 6.93 0.73 0.35
N ASN A 198 7.86 -0.23 0.35
CA ASN A 198 9.09 -0.21 -0.44
C ASN A 198 8.84 -0.07 -1.95
N ILE A 199 7.76 -0.68 -2.46
CA ILE A 199 7.39 -0.61 -3.88
C ILE A 199 6.46 0.56 -4.20
N HIS A 200 5.88 1.23 -3.20
CA HIS A 200 4.82 2.22 -3.36
C HIS A 200 5.16 3.29 -4.39
N PHE A 201 6.35 3.91 -4.25
CA PHE A 201 6.77 4.96 -5.15
C PHE A 201 6.90 4.45 -6.58
N LEU A 202 7.56 3.30 -6.78
CA LEU A 202 7.78 2.73 -8.11
C LEU A 202 6.45 2.30 -8.77
N GLU A 203 5.47 1.84 -8.00
CA GLU A 203 4.14 1.54 -8.54
C GLU A 203 3.37 2.82 -8.95
N ILE A 204 3.50 3.91 -8.19
CA ILE A 204 2.98 5.23 -8.63
C ILE A 204 3.65 5.65 -9.96
N CYS A 205 4.96 5.42 -10.07
CA CYS A 205 5.73 5.68 -11.28
C CYS A 205 5.22 4.87 -12.48
N ALA A 206 5.05 3.56 -12.29
CA ALA A 206 4.56 2.64 -13.31
C ALA A 206 3.19 3.05 -13.83
N VAL A 207 2.26 3.43 -12.93
CA VAL A 207 0.95 3.95 -13.32
C VAL A 207 1.08 5.26 -14.11
N ALA A 208 1.94 6.18 -13.66
CA ALA A 208 2.14 7.46 -14.36
C ALA A 208 2.62 7.26 -15.80
N VAL A 209 3.60 6.35 -16.00
CA VAL A 209 4.14 5.98 -17.32
C VAL A 209 3.07 5.30 -18.16
N TYR A 210 2.33 4.34 -17.59
CA TYR A 210 1.29 3.62 -18.30
C TYR A 210 0.17 4.55 -18.79
N LEU A 211 -0.31 5.46 -17.94
CA LEU A 211 -1.30 6.48 -18.33
C LEU A 211 -0.77 7.39 -19.45
N LYS A 212 0.51 7.78 -19.41
CA LYS A 212 1.14 8.61 -20.46
C LYS A 212 1.18 7.87 -21.80
N GLN A 213 1.56 6.59 -21.80
CA GLN A 213 1.58 5.75 -23.01
C GLN A 213 0.19 5.61 -23.63
N LEU A 214 -0.84 5.39 -22.80
CA LEU A 214 -2.21 5.24 -23.27
C LEU A 214 -2.80 6.52 -23.84
N ILE A 215 -2.47 7.69 -23.29
CA ILE A 215 -2.89 8.98 -23.86
C ILE A 215 -2.30 9.20 -25.25
N ALA A 216 -1.05 8.77 -25.46
CA ALA A 216 -0.36 8.88 -26.75
C ALA A 216 -0.80 7.85 -27.80
N ASN A 217 -1.66 6.90 -27.42
CA ASN A 217 -2.16 5.86 -28.33
C ASN A 217 -3.21 6.43 -29.31
N LYS A 218 -3.42 5.75 -30.45
CA LYS A 218 -4.39 6.13 -31.50
C LYS A 218 -5.85 5.89 -31.11
N ASP A 219 -6.10 5.15 -30.03
CA ASP A 219 -7.45 4.85 -29.55
C ASP A 219 -8.07 6.08 -28.87
N THR A 220 -8.94 6.78 -29.59
CA THR A 220 -9.56 8.02 -29.12
C THR A 220 -10.49 7.80 -27.94
N VAL A 221 -11.24 6.70 -27.91
CA VAL A 221 -12.18 6.37 -26.82
C VAL A 221 -11.41 6.09 -25.54
N LEU A 222 -10.37 5.25 -25.62
CA LEU A 222 -9.52 4.96 -24.48
C LEU A 222 -8.73 6.20 -24.03
N SER A 223 -8.25 7.02 -24.97
CA SER A 223 -7.50 8.25 -24.66
C SER A 223 -8.33 9.22 -23.82
N GLU A 224 -9.62 9.41 -24.12
CA GLU A 224 -10.49 10.29 -23.32
C GLU A 224 -10.72 9.77 -21.89
N ILE A 225 -10.98 8.46 -21.73
CA ILE A 225 -11.07 7.79 -20.42
C ILE A 225 -9.78 8.02 -19.62
N VAL A 226 -8.63 7.78 -20.26
CA VAL A 226 -7.32 7.86 -19.60
C VAL A 226 -6.95 9.31 -19.27
N LYS A 227 -7.35 10.31 -20.08
CA LYS A 227 -7.16 11.74 -19.73
C LYS A 227 -7.87 12.11 -18.44
N LYS A 228 -9.11 11.63 -18.22
CA LYS A 228 -9.83 11.82 -16.94
C LYS A 228 -9.12 11.12 -15.78
N MET A 229 -8.67 9.88 -15.99
CA MET A 229 -7.87 9.15 -15.00
C MET A 229 -6.57 9.88 -14.66
N LYS A 230 -5.86 10.41 -15.65
CA LYS A 230 -4.61 11.17 -15.45
C LYS A 230 -4.85 12.47 -14.69
N LYS A 231 -5.93 13.20 -15.01
CA LYS A 231 -6.34 14.39 -14.24
C LYS A 231 -6.59 14.02 -12.77
N LYS A 232 -7.29 12.91 -12.51
CA LYS A 232 -7.54 12.42 -11.15
C LYS A 232 -6.26 11.97 -10.46
N PHE A 233 -5.37 11.26 -11.16
CA PHE A 233 -4.06 10.82 -10.67
C PHE A 233 -3.22 12.04 -10.24
N ASN A 234 -3.14 13.06 -11.09
CA ASN A 234 -2.36 14.27 -10.83
C ASN A 234 -2.88 15.07 -9.62
N LYS A 235 -4.17 14.93 -9.25
CA LYS A 235 -4.69 15.52 -8.00
C LYS A 235 -3.96 14.98 -6.75
N TYR A 236 -3.50 13.74 -6.79
CA TYR A 236 -2.86 13.08 -5.65
C TYR A 236 -1.34 13.02 -5.77
N TRP A 237 -0.81 12.78 -6.97
CA TRP A 237 0.63 12.57 -7.21
C TRP A 237 1.21 13.46 -8.31
N GLY A 238 0.49 14.48 -8.76
CA GLY A 238 1.00 15.45 -9.74
C GLY A 238 1.98 16.46 -9.14
N ASP A 239 1.98 16.62 -7.82
CA ASP A 239 2.88 17.49 -7.06
C ASP A 239 3.68 16.66 -6.05
N PRO A 240 4.92 16.27 -6.37
CA PRO A 240 5.75 15.45 -5.50
C PRO A 240 6.17 16.17 -4.21
N GLY A 241 6.06 17.50 -4.15
CA GLY A 241 6.28 18.30 -2.94
C GLY A 241 5.22 18.03 -1.87
N LYS A 242 3.99 17.72 -2.29
CA LYS A 242 2.87 17.37 -1.38
C LYS A 242 2.83 15.90 -0.97
N MET A 243 3.64 15.05 -1.60
CA MET A 243 3.70 13.63 -1.25
C MET A 243 4.38 13.43 0.10
N ASN A 244 3.87 12.50 0.89
CA ASN A 244 4.48 12.12 2.16
C ASN A 244 5.87 11.55 1.91
N LYS A 245 6.91 12.11 2.56
CA LYS A 245 8.31 11.74 2.30
C LYS A 245 8.61 10.27 2.61
N ILE A 246 7.81 9.61 3.46
CA ILE A 246 7.93 8.17 3.75
C ILE A 246 7.69 7.30 2.51
N ILE A 247 6.93 7.77 1.53
CA ILE A 247 6.73 7.06 0.24
C ILE A 247 8.08 6.86 -0.47
N PHE A 248 8.95 7.87 -0.45
CA PHE A 248 10.28 7.78 -1.04
C PHE A 248 11.28 7.08 -0.12
N ILE A 249 11.24 7.37 1.19
CA ILE A 249 12.20 6.80 2.15
C ILE A 249 12.04 5.28 2.26
N SER A 250 10.81 4.75 2.23
CA SER A 250 10.58 3.30 2.21
C SER A 250 11.19 2.64 0.96
N CYS A 251 11.11 3.29 -0.21
CA CYS A 251 11.77 2.84 -1.42
C CYS A 251 13.31 2.91 -1.30
N ILE A 252 13.85 3.98 -0.69
CA ILE A 252 15.30 4.13 -0.47
C ILE A 252 15.83 3.07 0.51
N LEU A 253 15.03 2.68 1.50
CA LEU A 253 15.37 1.64 2.46
C LEU A 253 15.26 0.22 1.87
N ASP A 254 14.77 0.07 0.63
CA ASP A 254 14.96 -1.17 -0.10
C ASP A 254 16.36 -1.16 -0.72
N PRO A 255 17.26 -2.09 -0.34
CA PRO A 255 18.63 -2.11 -0.82
C PRO A 255 18.74 -2.42 -2.32
N ARG A 256 17.66 -2.85 -2.98
CA ARG A 256 17.59 -3.01 -4.45
C ARG A 256 17.40 -1.68 -5.19
N TYR A 257 16.82 -0.67 -4.53
CA TYR A 257 16.46 0.60 -5.19
C TYR A 257 17.35 1.76 -4.73
N LYS A 258 17.51 1.94 -3.42
CA LYS A 258 18.34 3.02 -2.84
C LYS A 258 17.99 4.43 -3.37
N LEU A 259 18.88 5.38 -3.11
CA LEU A 259 18.68 6.80 -3.43
C LEU A 259 18.72 7.07 -4.94
N GLU A 260 19.61 6.38 -5.67
CA GLU A 260 19.84 6.61 -7.11
C GLU A 260 18.61 6.25 -7.94
N THR A 261 17.99 5.08 -7.71
CA THR A 261 16.78 4.66 -8.42
C THR A 261 15.62 5.64 -8.18
N VAL A 262 15.46 6.12 -6.94
CA VAL A 262 14.44 7.12 -6.60
C VAL A 262 14.71 8.45 -7.31
N GLY A 263 15.98 8.87 -7.38
CA GLY A 263 16.38 10.06 -8.12
C GLY A 263 16.06 9.95 -9.61
N TYR A 264 16.42 8.83 -10.24
CA TYR A 264 16.12 8.56 -11.65
C TYR A 264 14.60 8.56 -11.91
N ALA A 265 13.82 7.86 -11.09
CA ALA A 265 12.38 7.79 -11.26
C ALA A 265 11.68 9.15 -11.07
N LEU A 266 12.17 10.00 -10.15
CA LEU A 266 11.68 11.37 -9.97
C LEU A 266 11.91 12.22 -11.23
N VAL A 267 13.12 12.20 -11.79
CA VAL A 267 13.46 12.94 -13.03
C VAL A 267 12.61 12.44 -14.20
N MET A 268 12.41 11.13 -14.32
CA MET A 268 11.60 10.54 -15.40
C MET A 268 10.12 10.97 -15.39
N ILE A 269 9.58 11.38 -14.25
CA ILE A 269 8.15 11.69 -14.09
C ILE A 269 7.89 13.19 -14.00
N PHE A 270 8.79 13.93 -13.35
CA PHE A 270 8.60 15.34 -13.01
C PHE A 270 9.62 16.27 -13.67
N ASP A 271 10.41 15.75 -14.62
CA ASP A 271 11.52 16.43 -15.26
C ASP A 271 12.71 16.69 -14.29
N GLU A 272 13.83 17.14 -14.84
CA GLU A 272 15.14 17.18 -14.16
C GLU A 272 15.14 18.11 -12.93
N ASP A 273 14.78 19.39 -13.10
CA ASP A 273 14.84 20.37 -12.01
C ASP A 273 13.88 20.03 -10.85
N PRO A 274 12.59 19.72 -11.08
CA PRO A 274 11.68 19.36 -10.00
C PRO A 274 12.08 18.02 -9.37
N GLY A 275 12.53 17.04 -10.17
CA GLY A 275 12.98 15.74 -9.67
C GLY A 275 14.17 15.86 -8.72
N ALA A 276 15.21 16.61 -9.11
CA ALA A 276 16.39 16.86 -8.29
C ALA A 276 16.04 17.62 -6.99
N THR A 277 15.15 18.61 -7.08
CA THR A 277 14.68 19.38 -5.91
C THR A 277 14.02 18.47 -4.88
N ILE A 278 13.11 17.59 -5.31
CA ILE A 278 12.41 16.67 -4.42
C ILE A 278 13.37 15.64 -3.83
N LEU A 279 14.33 15.13 -4.61
CA LEU A 279 15.34 14.20 -4.10
C LEU A 279 16.15 14.83 -2.96
N ALA A 280 16.55 16.10 -3.12
CA ALA A 280 17.26 16.84 -2.07
C ALA A 280 16.40 17.01 -0.80
N GLU A 281 15.11 17.32 -0.94
CA GLU A 281 14.18 17.38 0.18
C GLU A 281 14.00 16.03 0.89
N VAL A 282 13.88 14.93 0.12
CA VAL A 282 13.78 13.57 0.65
C VAL A 282 15.05 13.21 1.42
N LYS A 283 16.23 13.46 0.85
CA LYS A 283 17.52 13.20 1.51
C LYS A 283 17.65 13.99 2.81
N LYS A 284 17.27 15.27 2.81
CA LYS A 284 17.24 16.13 4.00
C LYS A 284 16.28 15.60 5.07
N TYR A 285 15.09 15.18 4.67
CA TYR A 285 14.10 14.61 5.58
C TYR A 285 14.58 13.30 6.19
N MET A 286 15.13 12.39 5.37
CA MET A 286 15.70 11.11 5.82
C MET A 286 16.86 11.29 6.78
N THR A 287 17.75 12.26 6.52
CA THR A 287 18.87 12.60 7.43
C THR A 287 18.36 13.12 8.77
N SER A 288 17.30 13.94 8.76
CA SER A 288 16.68 14.46 9.98
C SER A 288 15.99 13.35 10.77
N LEU A 289 15.27 12.46 10.08
CA LEU A 289 14.64 11.29 10.69
C LEU A 289 15.68 10.37 11.33
N PHE A 290 16.75 10.03 10.59
CA PHE A 290 17.86 9.23 11.10
C PHE A 290 18.47 9.83 12.38
N SER A 291 18.63 11.16 12.41
CA SER A 291 19.14 11.87 13.59
C SER A 291 18.23 11.72 14.82
N GLU A 292 16.91 11.63 14.66
CA GLU A 292 15.98 11.36 15.77
C GLU A 292 16.13 9.93 16.32
N TYR A 293 16.40 8.94 15.47
CA TYR A 293 16.70 7.58 15.91
C TYR A 293 18.03 7.51 16.67
N VAL A 294 19.07 8.22 16.20
CA VAL A 294 20.36 8.30 16.91
C VAL A 294 20.17 8.87 18.32
N LYS A 295 19.42 9.97 18.46
CA LYS A 295 19.12 10.58 19.77
C LYS A 295 18.38 9.61 20.70
N SER A 296 17.50 8.78 20.16
CA SER A 296 16.70 7.81 20.92
C SER A 296 17.55 6.61 21.39
N SER A 297 18.47 6.13 20.53
CA SER A 297 19.40 5.05 20.85
C SER A 297 20.38 5.45 21.98
N SER A 298 20.87 6.70 21.97
CA SER A 298 21.74 7.24 23.02
C SER A 298 21.10 7.31 24.41
N LYS A 299 19.77 7.48 24.49
CA LYS A 299 19.03 7.53 25.77
C LYS A 299 18.83 6.13 26.37
N GLY A 300 18.82 5.07 25.56
CA GLY A 300 18.68 3.69 26.04
C GLY A 300 19.90 3.15 26.78
N VAL A 301 21.10 3.64 26.44
CA VAL A 301 22.36 3.17 27.05
C VAL A 301 22.51 3.62 28.51
N VAL A 302 21.93 4.77 28.91
CA VAL A 302 22.06 5.31 30.27
C VAL A 302 21.22 4.54 31.31
N LEU A 303 20.13 3.88 30.87
CA LEU A 303 19.25 3.10 31.75
C LEU A 303 19.65 1.61 31.86
N ALA A 304 20.47 1.09 30.93
CA ALA A 304 20.95 -0.29 30.99
C ALA A 304 22.11 -0.51 31.97
N SER A 305 22.70 0.57 32.50
CA SER A 305 23.80 0.53 33.48
C SER A 305 23.37 0.38 34.94
N SER A 306 22.08 0.19 35.24
CA SER A 306 21.59 -0.03 36.62
C SER A 306 20.72 -1.29 36.75
N SER A 307 21.22 -2.42 36.24
CA SER A 307 20.70 -3.72 36.66
C SER A 307 21.68 -4.34 37.65
N ASP A 308 21.31 -4.28 38.93
CA ASP A 308 21.92 -5.03 40.02
C ASP A 308 21.72 -6.53 39.73
N TYR A 309 22.73 -7.15 39.12
CA TYR A 309 22.83 -8.60 39.11
C TYR A 309 23.50 -9.01 40.42
N SER A 310 22.69 -9.47 41.37
CA SER A 310 23.18 -10.19 42.54
C SER A 310 23.93 -11.44 42.08
N SER A 311 25.22 -11.49 42.35
CA SER A 311 26.05 -12.67 42.15
C SER A 311 25.74 -13.67 43.26
N LEU A 312 25.34 -14.88 42.86
CA LEU A 312 25.37 -16.03 43.75
C LEU A 312 26.83 -16.49 43.90
N ASP A 313 27.24 -16.62 45.16
CA ASP A 313 28.46 -17.29 45.57
C ASP A 313 28.50 -18.74 45.04
N THR A 314 29.62 -19.11 44.42
CA THR A 314 30.06 -20.51 44.41
C THR A 314 31.56 -20.53 44.60
N SER A 315 31.95 -21.11 45.72
CA SER A 315 33.32 -21.30 46.18
C SER A 315 34.04 -22.42 45.43
N THR A 316 35.37 -22.50 45.66
CA THR A 316 36.33 -23.59 45.34
C THR A 316 36.80 -23.68 43.87
N PHE A 317 38.08 -23.81 43.51
CA PHE A 317 39.34 -24.20 44.17
C PHE A 317 40.51 -23.42 43.52
N GLY A 318 41.60 -23.20 44.28
CA GLY A 318 42.80 -22.53 43.79
C GLY A 318 43.69 -23.41 42.91
N LEU A 319 44.53 -22.75 42.10
CA LEU A 319 45.86 -23.20 41.70
C LEU A 319 46.71 -21.97 41.43
N SER A 320 47.91 -21.99 42.01
CA SER A 320 48.93 -20.95 41.99
C SER A 320 49.74 -20.95 40.71
N ASP A 321 50.29 -19.77 40.43
CA ASP A 321 51.59 -19.51 39.80
C ASP A 321 51.59 -19.17 38.30
N SER A 322 51.72 -17.88 38.01
CA SER A 322 52.90 -17.35 37.30
C SER A 322 52.81 -15.81 37.25
N GLN A 323 53.87 -15.16 37.73
CA GLN A 323 54.03 -13.72 37.61
C GLN A 323 54.34 -13.35 36.15
N VAL A 324 53.40 -12.70 35.48
CA VAL A 324 53.69 -11.88 34.31
C VAL A 324 52.97 -10.53 34.48
N SER A 325 53.75 -9.46 34.41
CA SER A 325 53.41 -8.07 34.65
C SER A 325 52.15 -7.59 33.94
N THR A 326 51.05 -7.47 34.69
CA THR A 326 49.71 -7.02 34.27
C THR A 326 49.57 -5.50 34.18
N GLN A 327 50.63 -4.76 33.83
CA GLN A 327 50.53 -3.29 33.65
C GLN A 327 50.05 -2.88 32.25
N ASN A 328 50.13 -3.75 31.24
CA ASN A 328 49.77 -3.41 29.86
C ASN A 328 48.27 -3.50 29.54
N THR A 329 47.47 -4.25 30.31
CA THR A 329 46.02 -4.36 30.08
C THR A 329 45.28 -3.07 30.44
N GLY A 330 45.66 -2.41 31.54
CA GLY A 330 45.04 -1.14 31.96
C GLY A 330 45.32 0.03 31.02
N LEU A 331 46.51 0.07 30.39
CA LEU A 331 46.87 1.11 29.42
C LEU A 331 46.07 0.97 28.11
N LEU A 332 45.91 -0.25 27.61
CA LEU A 332 45.12 -0.52 26.41
C LEU A 332 43.64 -0.20 26.66
N GLU A 333 43.11 -0.56 27.83
CA GLU A 333 41.71 -0.32 28.20
C GLU A 333 41.41 1.17 28.42
N SER A 334 42.34 1.91 29.03
CA SER A 334 42.27 3.38 29.13
C SER A 334 42.34 4.05 27.76
N LEU A 335 43.27 3.62 26.89
CA LEU A 335 43.38 4.16 25.53
C LEU A 335 42.12 3.85 24.70
N MET A 336 41.53 2.66 24.86
CA MET A 336 40.27 2.31 24.21
C MET A 336 39.10 3.16 24.73
N GLN A 337 39.05 3.48 26.02
CA GLN A 337 38.07 4.42 26.58
C GLN A 337 38.27 5.86 26.07
N ASP A 338 39.50 6.31 25.95
CA ASP A 338 39.83 7.65 25.43
C ASP A 338 39.54 7.76 23.93
N ILE A 339 39.83 6.72 23.14
CA ILE A 339 39.42 6.63 21.73
C ILE A 339 37.89 6.63 21.61
N LYS A 340 37.18 5.96 22.52
CA LYS A 340 35.71 5.91 22.54
C LYS A 340 35.10 7.27 22.92
N LYS A 341 35.71 7.99 23.87
CA LYS A 341 35.36 9.38 24.21
C LYS A 341 35.64 10.35 23.05
N TYR A 342 36.80 10.24 22.40
CA TYR A 342 37.16 11.06 21.25
C TYR A 342 36.20 10.85 20.07
N LYS A 343 35.84 9.59 19.77
CA LYS A 343 34.83 9.27 18.74
C LYS A 343 33.43 9.78 19.09
N SER A 344 33.07 9.81 20.38
CA SER A 344 31.77 10.30 20.85
C SER A 344 31.62 11.84 20.77
N GLY A 345 32.72 12.59 20.78
CA GLY A 345 32.74 14.05 20.59
C GLY A 345 32.49 14.52 19.15
N SER A 346 32.51 13.61 18.16
CA SER A 346 32.34 13.87 16.72
C SER A 346 30.92 13.54 16.20
N GLY A 347 29.92 13.53 17.08
CA GLY A 347 28.61 12.92 16.82
C GLY A 347 27.85 13.42 15.57
N GLY A 348 28.08 14.67 15.12
CA GLY A 348 27.49 15.21 13.89
C GLY A 348 28.14 14.74 12.59
N VAL A 349 29.44 14.40 12.62
CA VAL A 349 30.19 13.89 11.47
C VAL A 349 29.97 12.38 11.33
N ASP A 350 29.95 11.64 12.44
CA ASP A 350 29.74 10.18 12.46
C ASP A 350 28.32 9.77 11.99
N THR A 351 27.30 10.58 12.26
CA THR A 351 25.92 10.31 11.82
C THR A 351 25.72 10.47 10.32
N LYS A 352 26.29 11.53 9.74
CA LYS A 352 26.26 11.75 8.29
C LYS A 352 27.04 10.65 7.55
N ILE A 353 28.21 10.27 8.06
CA ILE A 353 29.03 9.19 7.49
C ILE A 353 28.28 7.84 7.46
N LYS A 354 27.55 7.49 8.52
CA LYS A 354 26.82 6.21 8.58
C LYS A 354 25.68 6.11 7.56
N LEU A 355 24.94 7.20 7.37
CA LEU A 355 23.87 7.26 6.37
C LEU A 355 24.43 7.31 4.94
N ASP A 356 25.48 8.12 4.71
CA ASP A 356 26.14 8.21 3.41
C ASP A 356 26.79 6.87 3.01
N LYS A 357 27.28 6.06 3.97
CA LYS A 357 27.75 4.69 3.70
C LYS A 357 26.68 3.83 3.04
N TYR A 358 25.45 3.82 3.57
CA TYR A 358 24.37 3.04 2.97
C TYR A 358 24.01 3.53 1.57
N PHE A 359 23.99 4.86 1.36
CA PHE A 359 23.73 5.43 0.05
C PHE A 359 24.80 5.09 -0.99
N GLY A 360 26.06 4.90 -0.59
CA GLY A 360 27.16 4.56 -1.47
C GLY A 360 27.41 3.07 -1.68
N GLU A 361 26.66 2.18 -1.02
CA GLU A 361 26.78 0.74 -1.28
C GLU A 361 26.06 0.35 -2.58
N GLU A 362 26.54 -0.69 -3.25
CA GLU A 362 25.91 -1.24 -4.46
C GLU A 362 24.49 -1.76 -4.16
N THR A 363 23.62 -1.71 -5.18
CA THR A 363 22.26 -2.24 -5.09
C THR A 363 22.27 -3.76 -5.06
N GLU A 364 21.37 -4.35 -4.29
CA GLU A 364 21.14 -5.79 -4.29
C GLU A 364 20.38 -6.23 -5.55
N ASP A 365 20.57 -7.50 -5.95
CA ASP A 365 19.89 -8.07 -7.12
C ASP A 365 18.37 -8.22 -6.90
N ASP A 366 17.60 -7.94 -7.96
CA ASP A 366 16.14 -8.10 -7.94
C ASP A 366 15.73 -9.56 -8.18
N THR A 367 15.86 -10.39 -7.13
CA THR A 367 15.41 -11.78 -7.14
C THR A 367 13.98 -11.90 -6.59
N LYS A 368 13.20 -12.85 -7.11
CA LYS A 368 11.80 -13.07 -6.69
C LYS A 368 11.66 -13.48 -5.21
N GLU A 369 12.73 -13.99 -4.62
CA GLU A 369 12.77 -14.48 -3.23
C GLU A 369 13.35 -13.45 -2.24
N PHE A 370 13.64 -12.23 -2.72
CA PHE A 370 14.23 -11.19 -1.88
C PHE A 370 13.27 -10.72 -0.77
N ASP A 371 13.65 -10.96 0.49
CA ASP A 371 12.95 -10.46 1.66
C ASP A 371 13.70 -9.26 2.27
N VAL A 372 13.12 -8.07 2.07
CA VAL A 372 13.69 -6.80 2.55
C VAL A 372 13.77 -6.74 4.09
N LEU A 373 12.83 -7.35 4.82
CA LEU A 373 12.86 -7.36 6.29
C LEU A 373 13.94 -8.31 6.80
N LEU A 374 14.09 -9.47 6.15
CA LEU A 374 15.19 -10.39 6.46
C LEU A 374 16.55 -9.75 6.17
N TRP A 375 16.69 -9.04 5.05
CA TRP A 375 17.92 -8.32 4.72
C TRP A 375 18.30 -7.31 5.82
N TRP A 376 17.34 -6.50 6.29
CA TRP A 376 17.58 -5.55 7.39
C TRP A 376 17.90 -6.25 8.71
N LYS A 377 17.27 -7.39 8.99
CA LYS A 377 17.56 -8.19 10.18
C LYS A 377 19.00 -8.69 10.18
N LEU A 378 19.46 -9.24 9.04
CA LEU A 378 20.83 -9.76 8.88
C LEU A 378 21.89 -8.64 8.87
N ASN A 379 21.56 -7.47 8.32
CA ASN A 379 22.48 -6.33 8.25
C ASN A 379 22.37 -5.37 9.45
N SER A 380 21.57 -5.70 10.46
CA SER A 380 21.36 -4.85 11.64
C SER A 380 22.64 -4.54 12.42
N ALA A 381 23.62 -5.45 12.45
CA ALA A 381 24.93 -5.21 13.06
C ALA A 381 25.76 -4.16 12.29
N ARG A 382 25.64 -4.13 10.95
CA ARG A 382 26.33 -3.15 10.08
C ARG A 382 25.63 -1.79 10.12
N PHE A 383 24.31 -1.80 10.26
CA PHE A 383 23.44 -0.63 10.14
C PHE A 383 22.42 -0.55 11.27
N PRO A 384 22.83 -0.44 12.54
CA PRO A 384 21.91 -0.58 13.68
C PRO A 384 20.79 0.45 13.66
N VAL A 385 21.11 1.73 13.47
CA VAL A 385 20.12 2.82 13.47
C VAL A 385 19.21 2.76 12.23
N LEU A 386 19.75 2.41 11.05
CA LEU A 386 18.93 2.25 9.84
C LEU A 386 18.02 1.03 9.94
N ALA A 387 18.46 -0.07 10.54
CA ALA A 387 17.64 -1.25 10.77
C ALA A 387 16.48 -0.94 11.73
N GLU A 388 16.71 -0.14 12.78
CA GLU A 388 15.63 0.38 13.63
C GLU A 388 14.64 1.23 12.84
N MET A 389 15.14 2.16 12.01
CA MET A 389 14.29 3.00 11.17
C MET A 389 13.52 2.19 10.11
N ALA A 390 14.15 1.21 9.49
CA ALA A 390 13.53 0.32 8.50
C ALA A 390 12.42 -0.53 9.12
N ARG A 391 12.58 -0.98 10.37
CA ARG A 391 11.56 -1.71 11.12
C ARG A 391 10.30 -0.87 11.38
N ASP A 392 10.41 0.45 11.45
CA ASP A 392 9.25 1.33 11.64
C ASP A 392 8.69 1.83 10.29
N VAL A 393 9.55 2.04 9.28
CA VAL A 393 9.17 2.58 7.96
C VAL A 393 8.59 1.53 7.02
N LEU A 394 9.23 0.35 6.91
CA LEU A 394 8.83 -0.66 5.93
C LEU A 394 7.44 -1.25 6.22
N PRO A 395 7.06 -1.54 7.47
CA PRO A 395 5.73 -2.09 7.74
C PRO A 395 4.55 -1.14 7.49
N VAL A 396 4.79 0.12 7.14
CA VAL A 396 3.73 1.09 6.84
C VAL A 396 2.86 0.55 5.68
N PRO A 397 1.58 0.22 5.93
CA PRO A 397 0.73 -0.30 4.86
C PRO A 397 0.34 0.83 3.92
N VAL A 398 0.46 0.60 2.61
CA VAL A 398 0.04 1.57 1.58
C VAL A 398 -1.45 1.49 1.29
N SER A 399 -2.12 0.43 1.74
CA SER A 399 -3.57 0.23 1.68
C SER A 399 -4.16 0.12 3.08
N SER A 400 -5.28 0.78 3.32
CA SER A 400 -6.09 0.62 4.54
C SER A 400 -7.03 -0.59 4.47
N VAL A 401 -7.03 -1.32 3.35
CA VAL A 401 -7.93 -2.44 3.08
C VAL A 401 -7.10 -3.60 2.54
N ALA A 402 -7.26 -4.78 3.15
CA ALA A 402 -6.63 -5.99 2.64
C ALA A 402 -7.24 -6.41 1.29
N SER A 403 -6.49 -7.15 0.49
CA SER A 403 -6.90 -7.56 -0.86
C SER A 403 -8.25 -8.29 -0.87
N GLU A 404 -8.48 -9.16 0.11
CA GLU A 404 -9.73 -9.90 0.31
C GLU A 404 -10.94 -8.96 0.47
N CYS A 405 -10.82 -7.92 1.29
CA CYS A 405 -11.86 -6.91 1.49
C CYS A 405 -12.05 -6.01 0.25
N ALA A 406 -11.03 -5.83 -0.59
CA ALA A 406 -11.12 -5.02 -1.80
C ALA A 406 -11.91 -5.71 -2.92
N PHE A 407 -11.97 -7.04 -2.92
CA PHE A 407 -12.64 -7.86 -3.95
C PHE A 407 -13.81 -8.71 -3.43
N SER A 408 -14.05 -8.75 -2.11
CA SER A 408 -15.18 -9.44 -1.49
C SER A 408 -16.31 -8.46 -1.14
N THR A 409 -17.55 -8.89 -1.38
CA THR A 409 -18.76 -8.22 -0.86
C THR A 409 -19.13 -8.73 0.54
N GLY A 410 -18.53 -9.84 0.99
CA GLY A 410 -19.03 -10.68 2.09
C GLY A 410 -18.26 -10.62 3.40
N GLU A 411 -17.07 -10.02 3.45
CA GLU A 411 -16.30 -9.91 4.69
C GLU A 411 -16.57 -8.58 5.42
N CYS A 412 -17.85 -8.27 5.60
CA CYS A 412 -18.18 -7.26 6.59
C CYS A 412 -18.03 -7.93 7.96
N LEU A 413 -17.03 -7.52 8.74
CA LEU A 413 -16.84 -7.96 10.14
C LEU A 413 -18.11 -7.82 10.99
N LEU A 414 -19.05 -6.98 10.55
CA LEU A 414 -20.39 -6.82 11.08
C LEU A 414 -21.40 -7.04 9.94
N ASP A 415 -21.96 -8.24 9.85
CA ASP A 415 -23.16 -8.49 9.05
C ASP A 415 -24.43 -8.30 9.91
N SER A 416 -25.61 -8.51 9.32
CA SER A 416 -26.89 -8.39 10.03
C SER A 416 -26.99 -9.31 11.25
N PHE A 417 -26.29 -10.45 11.26
CA PHE A 417 -26.29 -11.39 12.39
C PHE A 417 -25.31 -10.97 13.51
N ARG A 418 -24.17 -10.38 13.14
CA ARG A 418 -23.13 -9.86 14.07
C ARG A 418 -23.44 -8.47 14.64
N SER A 419 -24.47 -7.80 14.14
CA SER A 419 -24.95 -6.50 14.65
C SER A 419 -25.46 -6.54 16.11
N SER A 420 -25.71 -7.73 16.65
CA SER A 420 -26.12 -7.96 18.05
C SER A 420 -24.95 -8.06 19.05
N LEU A 421 -23.70 -8.12 18.56
CA LEU A 421 -22.51 -8.30 19.41
C LEU A 421 -22.14 -6.99 20.11
N THR A 422 -21.68 -7.10 21.36
CA THR A 422 -21.15 -5.93 22.08
C THR A 422 -19.86 -5.44 21.43
N PRO A 423 -19.54 -4.13 21.47
CA PRO A 423 -18.29 -3.60 20.91
C PRO A 423 -17.03 -4.33 21.41
N LYS A 424 -17.01 -4.76 22.68
CA LYS A 424 -15.91 -5.55 23.26
C LYS A 424 -15.76 -6.92 22.62
N LEU A 425 -16.86 -7.61 22.35
CA LEU A 425 -16.84 -8.93 21.72
C LEU A 425 -16.44 -8.83 20.24
N VAL A 426 -16.91 -7.79 19.55
CA VAL A 426 -16.46 -7.49 18.18
C VAL A 426 -14.96 -7.25 18.14
N GLN A 427 -14.44 -6.40 19.02
CA GLN A 427 -13.00 -6.15 19.14
C GLN A 427 -12.22 -7.43 19.45
N ALA A 428 -12.67 -8.24 20.41
CA ALA A 428 -12.02 -9.51 20.75
C ALA A 428 -11.98 -10.49 19.57
N LEU A 429 -13.07 -10.60 18.81
CA LEU A 429 -13.14 -11.47 17.63
C LEU A 429 -12.20 -11.01 16.52
N VAL A 430 -12.15 -9.70 16.23
CA VAL A 430 -11.22 -9.14 15.23
C VAL A 430 -9.78 -9.38 15.65
N CYS A 431 -9.42 -9.04 16.90
CA CYS A 431 -8.06 -9.24 17.39
C CYS A 431 -7.65 -10.71 17.42
N LEU A 432 -8.56 -11.62 17.78
CA LEU A 432 -8.27 -13.06 17.79
C LEU A 432 -8.08 -13.61 16.37
N GLN A 433 -8.88 -13.14 15.41
CA GLN A 433 -8.74 -13.51 14.00
C GLN A 433 -7.40 -13.06 13.42
N ASP A 434 -6.92 -11.86 13.76
CA ASP A 434 -5.64 -11.35 13.28
C ASP A 434 -4.43 -11.95 14.03
N TRP A 435 -4.62 -12.45 15.25
CA TRP A 435 -3.56 -13.04 16.07
C TRP A 435 -3.24 -14.50 15.70
N LEU A 436 -4.26 -15.26 15.30
CA LEU A 436 -4.15 -16.66 14.86
C LEU A 436 -3.62 -16.75 13.43
#